data_AF-A0A351IZM1-F1
#
_entry.id   AF-A0A351IZM1-F1
#
_cell.length_a   1.000
_cell.length_b   1.000
_cell.length_c   1.000
_cell.angle_alpha   90.00
_cell.angle_beta   90.00
_cell.angle_gamma   90.00
#
_symmetry.space_group_name_H-M   'P 1'
#
loop_
_entity.id
_entity.type
_entity.pdbx_description
1 polymer ?
#
loop_
_entity_poly.entity_id
_entity_poly.type
_entity_poly.pdbx_seq_one_letter_code
_entity_poly.pdbx_strand_id
1 'polypeptide(L)'
;MQEEAKRLVGLVHFIRNTTRTVIGIKYWAVQRQYLIDAKADPALIDKIPDIASRMMQLALAEKENALDTIPLVEFDSRLGFEPSMEYMCDKAHLEWKLNLLEHTIQTELPLYLK
;
A
#
# COMPACT_ATOMS: atom_id res chain seq x y z
N MET A 1 18.68 1.67 27.88
CA MET A 1 18.55 0.26 27.41
C MET A 1 17.15 -0.06 26.89
N GLN A 2 16.07 0.21 27.63
CA GLN A 2 14.70 -0.11 27.18
C GLN A 2 14.24 0.68 25.94
N GLU A 3 14.51 1.99 25.87
CA GLU A 3 14.14 2.82 24.70
C GLU A 3 14.86 2.40 23.41
N GLU A 4 16.16 2.09 23.50
CA GLU A 4 16.94 1.61 22.35
C GLU A 4 16.41 0.27 21.82
N ALA A 5 16.02 -0.63 22.72
CA ALA A 5 15.37 -1.88 22.33
C ALA A 5 14.04 -1.64 21.60
N LYS A 6 13.21 -0.71 22.07
CA LYS A 6 11.96 -0.32 21.37
C LYS A 6 12.23 0.26 19.99
N ARG A 7 13.26 1.10 19.84
CA ARG A 7 13.67 1.67 18.55
C ARG A 7 14.11 0.59 17.56
N LEU A 8 14.90 -0.39 18.01
CA LEU A 8 15.30 -1.52 17.17
C LEU A 8 14.09 -2.36 16.73
N VAL A 9 13.15 -2.63 17.63
CA VAL A 9 11.89 -3.33 17.29
C VAL A 9 11.09 -2.51 16.27
N GLY A 10 10.95 -1.20 16.48
CA GLY A 10 10.28 -0.29 15.56
C GLY A 10 10.91 -0.28 14.16
N LEU A 11 12.24 -0.27 14.07
CA LEU A 11 12.97 -0.36 12.81
C LEU A 11 12.67 -1.68 12.06
N VAL A 12 12.66 -2.81 12.75
CA VAL A 12 12.33 -4.11 12.13
C VAL A 12 10.90 -4.12 11.58
N HIS A 13 9.94 -3.57 12.35
CA HIS A 13 8.56 -3.43 11.89
C HIS A 13 8.46 -2.49 10.68
N PHE A 14 9.18 -1.37 10.70
CA PHE A 14 9.20 -0.43 9.58
C PHE A 14 9.72 -1.09 8.31
N ILE A 15 10.88 -1.78 8.36
CA ILE A 15 11.45 -2.50 7.22
C ILE A 15 10.48 -3.56 6.67
N ARG A 16 9.84 -4.32 7.56
CA ARG A 16 8.82 -5.31 7.18
C ARG A 16 7.66 -4.64 6.44
N ASN A 17 7.15 -3.53 6.98
CA ASN A 17 6.02 -2.83 6.39
C ASN A 17 6.40 -2.18 5.05
N THR A 18 7.60 -1.61 4.92
CA THR A 18 8.14 -1.12 3.65
C THR A 18 8.22 -2.23 2.61
N THR A 19 8.73 -3.41 2.99
CA THR A 19 8.84 -4.56 2.09
C THR A 19 7.46 -5.02 1.60
N ARG A 20 6.46 -5.05 2.49
CA ARG A 20 5.07 -5.37 2.13
C ARG A 20 4.50 -4.37 1.12
N THR A 21 4.70 -3.07 1.34
CA THR A 21 4.29 -2.03 0.39
C THR A 21 4.96 -2.23 -0.97
N VAL A 22 6.27 -2.48 -1.01
CA VAL A 22 7.01 -2.69 -2.27
C VAL A 22 6.47 -3.90 -3.03
N ILE A 23 6.22 -5.01 -2.34
CA ILE A 23 5.62 -6.20 -2.93
C ILE A 23 4.19 -5.91 -3.43
N GLY A 24 3.38 -5.24 -2.61
CA GLY A 24 2.00 -4.86 -2.95
C GLY A 24 1.92 -4.00 -4.20
N ILE A 25 2.82 -3.02 -4.35
CA ILE A 25 2.93 -2.18 -5.56
C ILE A 25 3.21 -3.04 -6.80
N LYS A 26 4.08 -4.05 -6.71
CA LYS A 26 4.36 -4.95 -7.84
C LYS A 26 3.14 -5.79 -8.22
N TYR A 27 2.46 -6.38 -7.24
CA TYR A 27 1.23 -7.11 -7.51
C TYR A 27 0.13 -6.22 -8.07
N TRP A 28 -0.01 -4.99 -7.56
CA TRP A 28 -0.95 -4.00 -8.08
C TRP A 28 -0.66 -3.68 -9.56
N ALA A 29 0.60 -3.44 -9.92
CA ALA A 29 1.01 -3.17 -11.30
C ALA A 29 0.65 -4.33 -12.23
N VAL A 30 0.86 -5.58 -11.79
CA VAL A 30 0.47 -6.78 -12.55
C VAL A 30 -1.04 -6.86 -12.72
N GLN A 31 -1.84 -6.69 -11.66
CA GLN A 31 -3.30 -6.71 -11.76
C GLN A 31 -3.83 -5.58 -12.64
N ARG A 32 -3.23 -4.39 -12.57
CA ARG A 32 -3.58 -3.26 -13.43
C ARG A 32 -3.33 -3.58 -14.90
N GLN A 33 -2.23 -4.27 -15.23
CA GLN A 33 -1.98 -4.71 -16.60
C GLN A 33 -3.04 -5.72 -17.05
N TYR A 34 -3.37 -6.72 -16.23
CA TYR A 34 -4.46 -7.66 -16.54
C TYR A 34 -5.81 -6.97 -16.73
N LEU A 35 -6.12 -5.94 -15.94
CA LEU A 35 -7.35 -5.18 -16.10
C LEU A 35 -7.38 -4.41 -17.44
N ILE A 36 -6.24 -3.89 -17.89
CA ILE A 36 -6.11 -3.24 -19.21
C ILE A 36 -6.34 -4.25 -20.32
N ASP A 37 -5.68 -5.40 -20.25
CA ASP A 37 -5.78 -6.45 -21.26
C ASP A 37 -7.22 -6.99 -21.34
N ALA A 38 -7.86 -7.23 -20.19
CA ALA A 38 -9.24 -7.72 -20.11
C ALA A 38 -10.28 -6.72 -20.64
N LYS A 39 -10.00 -5.42 -20.61
CA LYS A 39 -10.86 -4.39 -21.22
C LYS A 39 -10.69 -4.30 -22.73
N ALA A 40 -9.54 -4.71 -23.26
CA ALA A 40 -9.23 -4.65 -24.68
C ALA A 40 -9.68 -5.90 -25.44
N ASP A 41 -9.80 -7.05 -24.75
CA ASP A 41 -10.22 -8.33 -25.33
C ASP A 41 -11.62 -8.75 -24.83
N PRO A 42 -12.64 -8.79 -25.70
CA PRO A 42 -13.98 -9.26 -25.35
C PRO A 42 -14.01 -10.68 -24.76
N ALA A 43 -13.05 -11.55 -25.08
CA ALA A 43 -12.96 -12.89 -24.55
C ALA A 43 -12.59 -12.93 -23.05
N LEU A 44 -12.08 -11.83 -22.50
CA LEU A 44 -11.59 -11.72 -21.13
C LEU A 44 -12.49 -10.88 -20.23
N ILE A 45 -13.62 -10.37 -20.73
CA ILE A 45 -14.49 -9.46 -19.98
C ILE A 45 -14.98 -10.04 -18.65
N ASP A 46 -15.27 -11.35 -18.62
CA ASP A 46 -15.72 -12.07 -17.43
C ASP A 46 -14.64 -12.19 -16.34
N LYS A 47 -13.38 -11.84 -16.65
CA LYS A 47 -12.27 -11.83 -15.67
C LYS A 47 -12.16 -10.52 -14.90
N ILE A 48 -12.83 -9.46 -15.36
CA ILE A 48 -12.72 -8.12 -14.74
C ILE A 48 -13.12 -8.13 -13.25
N PRO A 49 -14.24 -8.77 -12.82
CA PRO A 49 -14.61 -8.80 -11.40
C PRO A 49 -13.58 -9.53 -10.52
N ASP A 50 -12.99 -10.62 -11.02
CA ASP A 50 -11.95 -11.37 -10.31
C ASP A 50 -10.67 -10.54 -10.13
N ILE A 51 -10.25 -9.84 -11.19
CA ILE A 51 -9.07 -8.96 -11.14
C ILE A 51 -9.32 -7.81 -10.15
N ALA A 52 -10.49 -7.16 -10.23
CA ALA A 52 -10.88 -6.09 -9.34
C ALA A 52 -10.96 -6.55 -7.87
N SER A 53 -11.43 -7.77 -7.62
CA SER A 53 -11.46 -8.37 -6.28
C SER A 53 -10.04 -8.58 -5.71
N ARG A 54 -9.08 -9.01 -6.53
CA ARG A 54 -7.66 -9.11 -6.11
C ARG A 54 -7.06 -7.74 -5.84
N MET A 55 -7.36 -6.75 -6.67
CA MET A 55 -6.94 -5.36 -6.42
C MET A 55 -7.53 -4.81 -5.12
N MET A 56 -8.80 -5.11 -4.83
CA MET A 56 -9.45 -4.74 -3.58
C MET A 56 -8.72 -5.32 -2.36
N GLN A 57 -8.36 -6.60 -2.40
CA GLN A 57 -7.60 -7.24 -1.33
C GLN A 57 -6.22 -6.60 -1.13
N LEU A 58 -5.53 -6.26 -2.23
CA LEU A 58 -4.23 -5.55 -2.15
C LEU A 58 -4.37 -4.16 -1.53
N ALA A 59 -5.40 -3.40 -1.91
CA ALA A 59 -5.64 -2.06 -1.36
C ALA A 59 -5.99 -2.09 0.13
N LEU A 60 -6.84 -3.04 0.56
CA LEU A 60 -7.17 -3.24 1.96
C LEU A 60 -5.93 -3.62 2.79
N ALA A 61 -5.10 -4.53 2.28
CA ALA A 61 -3.87 -4.94 2.94
C ALA A 61 -2.85 -3.77 3.05
N GLU A 62 -2.73 -2.94 2.01
CA GLU A 62 -1.86 -1.75 2.07
C GLU A 62 -2.42 -0.69 3.03
N LYS A 63 -3.74 -0.54 3.12
CA LYS A 63 -4.39 0.36 4.09
C LYS A 63 -4.05 -0.05 5.52
N GLU A 64 -4.19 -1.33 5.85
CA GLU A 64 -3.79 -1.87 7.15
C GLU A 64 -2.29 -1.68 7.42
N ASN A 65 -1.43 -1.98 6.43
CA ASN A 65 0.02 -1.79 6.55
C ASN A 65 0.42 -0.32 6.77
N ALA A 66 -0.28 0.63 6.14
CA ALA A 66 -0.06 2.05 6.35
C ALA A 66 -0.50 2.50 7.76
N LEU A 67 -1.66 2.03 8.25
CA LEU A 67 -2.12 2.28 9.62
C LEU A 67 -1.12 1.72 10.66
N ASP A 68 -0.60 0.52 10.44
CA ASP A 68 0.44 -0.10 11.29
C ASP A 68 1.77 0.67 11.28
N THR A 69 2.02 1.48 10.25
CA THR A 69 3.30 2.20 10.07
C THR A 69 3.28 3.58 10.73
N ILE A 70 2.12 4.24 10.81
CA ILE A 70 1.95 5.55 11.47
C ILE A 70 2.56 5.59 12.89
N PRO A 71 2.25 4.67 13.82
CA PRO A 71 2.80 4.75 15.18
C PRO A 71 4.32 4.55 15.21
N LEU A 72 4.92 3.90 14.20
CA LEU A 72 6.36 3.70 14.12
C LEU A 72 7.08 5.01 13.80
N VAL A 73 6.58 5.75 12.79
CA VAL A 73 7.19 7.01 12.35
C VAL A 73 6.89 8.17 13.32
N GLU A 74 5.79 8.10 14.07
CA GLU A 74 5.53 9.02 15.18
C GLU A 74 6.48 8.79 16.36
N PHE A 75 6.86 7.53 16.62
CA PHE A 75 7.79 7.18 17.70
C PHE A 75 9.26 7.47 17.36
N ASP A 76 9.68 7.17 16.12
CA ASP A 76 11.04 7.42 15.65
C ASP A 76 11.06 8.11 14.29
N SER A 77 11.14 9.45 14.31
CA SER A 77 11.12 10.29 13.11
C SER A 77 12.32 10.10 12.16
N ARG A 78 13.34 9.32 12.56
CA ARG A 78 14.46 8.96 11.68
C ARG A 78 14.08 7.87 10.67
N LEU A 79 12.99 7.14 10.92
CA LEU A 79 12.53 6.08 10.03
C LEU A 79 12.02 6.67 8.72
N GLY A 80 12.52 6.13 7.60
CA GLY A 80 12.08 6.53 6.27
C GLY A 80 12.59 7.88 5.78
N PHE A 81 13.59 8.46 6.45
CA PHE A 81 14.31 9.64 5.97
C PHE A 81 15.62 9.24 5.28
N GLU A 82 15.79 9.62 4.01
CA GLU A 82 17.06 9.49 3.28
C GLU A 82 17.50 10.88 2.77
N PRO A 83 18.48 11.54 3.43
CA PRO A 83 18.81 12.95 3.20
C PRO A 83 19.38 13.23 1.82
N SER A 84 20.05 12.26 1.18
CA SER A 84 20.62 12.47 -0.15
C SER A 84 19.57 12.52 -1.28
N MET A 85 18.37 11.99 -1.02
CA MET A 85 17.29 11.88 -1.99
C MET A 85 16.04 12.67 -1.60
N GLU A 86 16.07 13.35 -0.46
CA GLU A 86 14.91 14.02 0.15
C GLU A 86 13.69 13.11 0.30
N TYR A 87 13.90 11.78 0.38
CA TYR A 87 12.83 10.85 0.64
C TYR A 87 12.42 10.94 2.11
N MET A 88 11.12 11.14 2.31
CA MET A 88 10.51 11.22 3.64
C MET A 88 9.30 10.28 3.71
N CYS A 89 9.27 9.44 4.74
CA CYS A 89 8.06 8.76 5.17
C CYS A 89 7.66 9.34 6.53
N ASP A 90 6.63 10.17 6.53
CA ASP A 90 6.05 10.73 7.75
C ASP A 90 4.54 10.42 7.80
N LYS A 91 3.93 10.80 8.91
CA LYS A 91 2.49 10.64 9.13
C LYS A 91 1.65 11.29 8.03
N ALA A 92 1.98 12.51 7.61
CA ALA A 92 1.19 13.24 6.63
C ALA A 92 1.18 12.53 5.27
N HIS A 93 2.30 11.96 4.85
CA HIS A 93 2.40 11.16 3.63
C HIS A 93 1.62 9.84 3.74
N LEU A 94 1.64 9.20 4.92
CA LEU A 94 0.85 7.99 5.18
C LEU A 94 -0.65 8.29 5.17
N GLU A 95 -1.09 9.39 5.79
CA GLU A 95 -2.49 9.85 5.78
C GLU A 95 -2.96 10.20 4.37
N TRP A 96 -2.12 10.88 3.58
CA TRP A 96 -2.40 11.13 2.17
C TRP A 96 -2.60 9.81 1.40
N LYS A 97 -1.72 8.82 1.59
CA LYS A 97 -1.87 7.49 0.99
C LYS A 97 -3.18 6.82 1.43
N LEU A 98 -3.53 6.89 2.72
CA LEU A 98 -4.77 6.31 3.25
C LEU A 98 -6.01 6.92 2.58
N ASN A 99 -6.03 8.23 2.37
CA ASN A 99 -7.13 8.90 1.66
C ASN A 99 -7.25 8.43 0.20
N LEU A 100 -6.12 8.25 -0.49
CA LEU A 100 -6.10 7.70 -1.84
C LEU A 100 -6.64 6.27 -1.87
N LEU A 101 -6.17 5.40 -0.96
CA LEU A 101 -6.63 4.02 -0.84
C LEU A 101 -8.13 3.97 -0.54
N GLU A 102 -8.63 4.83 0.34
CA GLU A 102 -10.06 4.89 0.66
C GLU A 102 -10.89 5.23 -0.56
N HIS A 103 -10.47 6.22 -1.34
CA HIS A 103 -11.15 6.59 -2.58
C HIS A 103 -11.18 5.43 -3.58
N THR A 104 -10.03 4.78 -3.79
CA THR A 104 -9.93 3.63 -4.70
C THR A 104 -10.79 2.45 -4.25
N ILE A 105 -10.82 2.14 -2.94
CA ILE A 105 -11.62 1.06 -2.35
C ILE A 105 -13.12 1.36 -2.44
N GLN A 106 -13.55 2.57 -2.07
CA GLN A 106 -14.96 2.90 -1.96
C GLN A 106 -15.61 3.31 -3.28
N THR A 107 -14.82 3.89 -4.20
CA THR A 107 -15.37 4.55 -5.39
C THR A 107 -14.91 3.88 -6.68
N GLU A 108 -13.62 3.64 -6.86
CA GLU A 108 -13.08 3.20 -8.16
C GLU A 108 -13.28 1.70 -8.41
N LEU A 109 -12.80 0.85 -7.50
CA LEU A 109 -12.84 -0.61 -7.67
C LEU A 109 -14.26 -1.19 -7.72
N PRO A 110 -15.25 -0.71 -6.95
CA PRO A 110 -16.62 -1.21 -7.01
C PRO A 110 -17.29 -1.09 -8.38
N LEU A 111 -16.78 -0.22 -9.26
CA LEU A 111 -17.28 -0.10 -10.64
C LEU A 111 -16.99 -1.35 -11.49
N TYR A 112 -15.98 -2.14 -11.10
CA TYR A 112 -15.54 -3.33 -11.80
C TYR A 112 -16.02 -4.64 -11.17
N LEU A 113 -16.69 -4.57 -10.02
CA LEU A 113 -17.22 -5.74 -9.28
C LEU A 113 -18.66 -6.11 -9.69
N LYS A 114 -19.20 -5.47 -10.72
CA LYS A 114 -20.57 -5.64 -11.19
C LYS A 114 -20.63 -6.58 -12.39
#